data_AF-A0A7S4W6U3-F1
#
_entry.id   AF-A0A7S4W6U3-F1
#
_cell.length_a   1.000
_cell.length_b   1.000
_cell.length_c   1.000
_cell.angle_alpha   90.00
_cell.angle_beta   90.00
_cell.angle_gamma   90.00
#
_symmetry.space_group_name_H-M   'P 1'
#
loop_
_entity.id
_entity.type
_entity.pdbx_description
1 polymer ?
#
loop_
_entity_poly.entity_id
_entity_poly.type
_entity_poly.pdbx_seq_one_letter_code
_entity_poly.pdbx_strand_id
1 'polypeptide(L)'
;SCFAYLPTRPPPSQQPQSKLQDTQSTNGIQQAPQGMIVALQIPPLYRENYDTNKAKDEMHMYNRLVHGLPQYQIEELLSSTTKIVPDAFHDGADNDRSIREHSTKFLGKVVMTMGLELRRGYVNDMAVLHDGTLVSVLDDGHVQMWQHGELVKDVIHNNNGGISGGVNCITSLDVMCNPIQKQQFHDCKEETILPAFATGGKGSIQIWTKDGDAISIILSQAGTSPKSLVCTFVPTGDRKS
;
A
#
# COMPACT_ATOMS: atom_id res chain seq x y z
N SER A 1 36.66 30.05 -36.99
CA SER A 1 36.11 28.85 -36.35
C SER A 1 35.80 29.19 -34.90
N CYS A 2 34.55 29.51 -34.59
CA CYS A 2 34.15 30.05 -33.30
C CYS A 2 33.89 28.91 -32.31
N PHE A 3 34.55 28.95 -31.15
CA PHE A 3 34.28 28.07 -30.01
C PHE A 3 33.33 28.80 -29.05
N ALA A 4 32.17 28.20 -28.78
CA ALA A 4 31.23 28.67 -27.78
C ALA A 4 31.55 28.05 -26.42
N TYR A 5 31.78 28.91 -25.42
CA TYR A 5 31.87 28.53 -24.01
C TYR A 5 30.47 28.24 -23.47
N LEU A 6 30.26 27.05 -22.89
CA LEU A 6 29.07 26.75 -22.10
C LEU A 6 29.27 27.23 -20.66
N PRO A 7 28.28 27.90 -20.04
CA PRO A 7 28.35 28.29 -18.64
C PRO A 7 28.25 27.05 -17.73
N THR A 8 29.13 26.99 -16.74
CA THR A 8 29.10 26.01 -15.66
C THR A 8 27.85 26.19 -14.81
N ARG A 9 27.10 25.09 -14.60
CA ARG A 9 25.95 25.04 -13.68
C ARG A 9 26.37 25.47 -12.27
N PRO A 10 25.63 26.36 -11.59
CA PRO A 10 25.84 26.58 -10.17
C PRO A 10 25.46 25.31 -9.39
N PRO A 11 26.10 25.05 -8.23
CA PRO A 11 25.75 23.94 -7.35
C PRO A 11 24.30 24.08 -6.85
N PRO A 12 23.61 22.97 -6.55
CA PRO A 12 22.24 23.02 -6.06
C PRO A 12 22.18 23.77 -4.72
N SER A 13 21.37 24.82 -4.72
CA SER A 13 20.97 25.55 -3.52
C SER A 13 20.36 24.58 -2.52
N GLN A 14 20.91 24.51 -1.30
CA GLN A 14 20.32 23.76 -0.21
C GLN A 14 18.90 24.29 0.02
N GLN A 15 17.89 23.45 -0.25
CA GLN A 15 16.51 23.74 0.10
C GLN A 15 16.41 23.82 1.64
N PRO A 16 15.61 24.75 2.18
CA PRO A 16 15.36 24.81 3.61
C PRO A 16 14.69 23.49 4.03
N GLN A 17 15.35 22.74 4.90
CA GLN A 17 14.74 21.62 5.62
C GLN A 17 13.57 22.18 6.44
N SER A 18 12.36 22.01 5.93
CA SER A 18 11.15 22.24 6.71
C SER A 18 11.15 21.26 7.86
N LYS A 19 11.30 21.77 9.09
CA LYS A 19 10.98 21.03 10.32
C LYS A 19 9.50 20.66 10.29
N LEU A 20 9.19 19.52 9.70
CA LEU A 20 7.98 18.77 10.04
C LEU A 20 8.17 18.32 11.48
N GLN A 21 7.43 18.95 12.38
CA GLN A 21 7.30 18.48 13.75
C GLN A 21 6.53 17.17 13.68
N ASP A 22 7.18 16.07 14.05
CA ASP A 22 6.56 14.78 14.31
C ASP A 22 5.49 14.98 15.39
N THR A 23 4.25 15.13 14.95
CA THR A 23 3.11 15.04 15.84
C THR A 23 2.99 13.56 16.15
N GLN A 24 3.58 13.15 17.27
CA GLN A 24 3.39 11.80 17.82
C GLN A 24 1.91 11.61 18.16
N SER A 25 1.14 11.18 17.17
CA SER A 25 -0.21 10.67 17.36
C SER A 25 -0.09 9.40 18.18
N THR A 26 -0.67 9.44 19.38
CA THR A 26 -0.85 8.28 20.24
C THR A 26 -1.46 7.13 19.43
N ASN A 27 -0.70 6.03 19.35
CA ASN A 27 -1.00 4.79 18.63
C ASN A 27 -2.23 4.07 19.20
N GLY A 28 -3.42 4.63 19.02
CA GLY A 28 -4.60 3.80 18.85
C GLY A 28 -4.48 3.17 17.47
N ILE A 29 -4.45 1.84 17.39
CA ILE A 29 -4.65 1.14 16.11
C ILE A 29 -6.07 1.52 15.66
N GLN A 30 -6.20 2.65 14.95
CA GLN A 30 -7.41 2.98 14.24
C GLN A 30 -7.53 1.90 13.18
N GLN A 31 -8.32 0.88 13.48
CA GLN A 31 -8.78 -0.04 12.45
C GLN A 31 -9.34 0.84 11.34
N ALA A 32 -8.81 0.65 10.13
CA ALA A 32 -9.28 1.37 8.96
C ALA A 32 -10.81 1.32 9.00
N PRO A 33 -11.50 2.48 8.98
CA PRO A 33 -12.95 2.52 9.11
C PRO A 33 -13.54 1.59 8.06
N GLN A 34 -14.34 0.63 8.53
CA GLN A 34 -14.89 -0.43 7.70
C GLN A 34 -15.60 0.20 6.50
N GLY A 35 -15.21 -0.20 5.28
CA GLY A 35 -15.73 0.41 4.05
C GLY A 35 -14.95 1.62 3.55
N MET A 36 -13.64 1.70 3.84
CA MET A 36 -12.74 2.62 3.14
C MET A 36 -11.74 1.92 2.24
N ILE A 37 -11.40 2.57 1.13
CA ILE A 37 -10.27 2.24 0.25
C ILE A 37 -9.10 3.10 0.71
N VAL A 38 -8.42 2.68 1.79
CA VAL A 38 -7.39 3.46 2.50
C VAL A 38 -6.37 4.08 1.54
N ALA A 39 -5.83 3.30 0.61
CA ALA A 39 -4.86 3.76 -0.39
C ALA A 39 -5.31 4.99 -1.18
N LEU A 40 -6.62 5.12 -1.43
CA LEU A 40 -7.16 6.10 -2.37
C LEU A 40 -8.00 7.18 -1.71
N GLN A 41 -8.51 6.99 -0.49
CA GLN A 41 -9.56 7.83 0.10
C GLN A 41 -9.03 8.71 1.24
N ILE A 42 -9.43 9.98 1.28
CA ILE A 42 -9.03 10.92 2.34
C ILE A 42 -9.77 10.55 3.66
N PRO A 43 -9.08 10.43 4.81
CA PRO A 43 -9.75 10.12 6.07
C PRO A 43 -10.78 11.19 6.48
N PRO A 44 -11.90 10.83 7.12
CA PRO A 44 -12.94 11.78 7.54
C PRO A 44 -12.41 12.96 8.36
N LEU A 45 -11.43 12.71 9.25
CA LEU A 45 -10.82 13.72 10.11
C LEU A 45 -10.17 14.88 9.33
N TYR A 46 -9.65 14.61 8.13
CA TYR A 46 -9.04 15.65 7.28
C TYR A 46 -10.08 16.40 6.44
N ARG A 47 -11.34 15.95 6.43
CA ARG A 47 -12.41 16.59 5.66
C ARG A 47 -13.02 17.79 6.36
N GLU A 48 -13.15 17.75 7.67
CA GLU A 48 -13.84 18.81 8.39
C GLU A 48 -13.05 20.12 8.42
N ASN A 49 -11.74 20.07 8.13
CA ASN A 49 -10.85 21.24 8.05
C ASN A 49 -10.80 21.92 6.66
N TYR A 50 -11.73 21.60 5.75
CA TYR A 50 -11.75 22.09 4.36
C TYR A 50 -11.97 23.61 4.19
N ASP A 51 -12.38 24.33 5.23
CA ASP A 51 -12.57 25.79 5.15
C ASP A 51 -11.25 26.57 5.06
N THR A 52 -10.12 25.92 5.28
CA THR A 52 -8.80 26.54 5.10
C THR A 52 -8.36 26.48 3.64
N ASN A 53 -7.70 27.55 3.14
CA ASN A 53 -7.17 27.57 1.76
C ASN A 53 -6.24 26.39 1.47
N LYS A 54 -5.49 25.91 2.47
CA LYS A 54 -4.60 24.76 2.36
C LYS A 54 -5.34 23.47 1.99
N ALA A 55 -6.49 23.23 2.60
CA ALA A 55 -7.26 22.02 2.39
C ALA A 55 -7.95 21.99 0.99
N LYS A 56 -8.20 23.17 0.40
CA LYS A 56 -8.65 23.27 -1.01
C LYS A 56 -7.53 22.87 -1.98
N ASP A 57 -6.30 23.31 -1.73
CA ASP A 57 -5.16 22.95 -2.57
C ASP A 57 -4.84 21.44 -2.49
N GLU A 58 -4.91 20.85 -1.29
CA GLU A 58 -4.76 19.40 -1.09
C GLU A 58 -5.85 18.60 -1.83
N MET A 59 -7.11 19.06 -1.78
CA MET A 59 -8.21 18.46 -2.54
C MET A 59 -7.99 18.55 -4.06
N HIS A 60 -7.41 19.65 -4.56
CA HIS A 60 -7.06 19.77 -5.97
C HIS A 60 -5.97 18.78 -6.39
N MET A 61 -4.95 18.55 -5.56
CA MET A 61 -3.93 17.53 -5.80
C MET A 61 -4.52 16.12 -5.80
N TYR A 62 -5.38 15.81 -4.83
CA TYR A 62 -6.10 14.55 -4.77
C TYR A 62 -6.93 14.32 -6.05
N ASN A 63 -7.73 15.30 -6.48
CA ASN A 63 -8.56 15.18 -7.69
C ASN A 63 -7.75 15.04 -8.99
N ARG A 64 -6.48 15.45 -8.97
CA ARG A 64 -5.54 15.26 -10.08
C ARG A 64 -5.01 13.82 -10.14
N LEU A 65 -4.74 13.21 -8.98
CA LEU A 65 -4.19 11.86 -8.87
C LEU A 65 -5.27 10.79 -8.81
N VAL A 66 -6.49 11.13 -8.40
CA VAL A 66 -7.56 10.18 -8.15
C VAL A 66 -8.78 10.60 -8.96
N HIS A 67 -9.25 9.68 -9.79
CA HIS A 67 -10.45 9.85 -10.60
C HIS A 67 -11.47 8.77 -10.26
N GLY A 68 -12.75 9.01 -10.61
CA GLY A 68 -13.83 8.05 -10.38
C GLY A 68 -15.02 8.71 -9.71
N LEU A 69 -15.77 7.91 -8.93
CA LEU A 69 -16.90 8.42 -8.17
C LEU A 69 -16.42 9.32 -7.04
N PRO A 70 -17.19 10.35 -6.66
CA PRO A 70 -16.93 11.11 -5.45
C PRO A 70 -16.84 10.19 -4.24
N GLN A 71 -15.90 10.49 -3.34
CA GLN A 71 -15.58 9.64 -2.20
C GLN A 71 -16.80 9.31 -1.32
N TYR A 72 -17.68 10.28 -1.05
CA TYR A 72 -18.90 10.05 -0.26
C TYR A 72 -19.84 9.03 -0.90
N GLN A 73 -19.91 8.98 -2.25
CA GLN A 73 -20.72 7.99 -2.94
C GLN A 73 -20.12 6.61 -2.76
N ILE A 74 -18.79 6.50 -2.81
CA ILE A 74 -18.11 5.21 -2.63
C ILE A 74 -18.33 4.69 -1.21
N GLU A 75 -18.26 5.56 -0.22
CA GLU A 75 -18.53 5.21 1.18
C GLU A 75 -19.99 4.78 1.40
N GLU A 76 -20.94 5.48 0.78
CA GLU A 76 -22.35 5.07 0.78
C GLU A 76 -22.51 3.69 0.15
N LEU A 77 -21.84 3.44 -0.98
CA LEU A 77 -21.84 2.15 -1.67
C LEU A 77 -21.22 1.04 -0.81
N LEU A 78 -20.06 1.29 -0.19
CA LEU A 78 -19.37 0.32 0.68
C LEU A 78 -20.19 0.04 1.95
N SER A 79 -20.77 1.08 2.55
CA SER A 79 -21.65 0.96 3.72
C SER A 79 -22.92 0.16 3.42
N SER A 80 -23.49 0.34 2.23
CA SER A 80 -24.68 -0.43 1.80
C SER A 80 -24.38 -1.93 1.64
N THR A 81 -23.15 -2.27 1.23
CA THR A 81 -22.73 -3.67 1.05
C THR A 81 -22.53 -4.37 2.39
N THR A 82 -21.93 -3.70 3.37
CA THR A 82 -21.64 -4.26 4.69
C THR A 82 -22.91 -4.57 5.50
N LYS A 83 -23.96 -3.77 5.37
CA LYS A 83 -25.24 -3.98 6.09
C LYS A 83 -25.98 -5.27 5.70
N ILE A 84 -25.59 -5.91 4.59
CA ILE A 84 -26.29 -7.07 4.04
C ILE A 84 -25.84 -8.40 4.70
N VAL A 85 -24.79 -8.42 5.54
CA VAL A 85 -24.19 -9.67 6.07
C VAL A 85 -24.17 -9.81 7.60
N PRO A 86 -25.32 -9.80 8.32
CA PRO A 86 -25.30 -10.47 9.64
C PRO A 86 -26.00 -11.83 9.71
N ASP A 87 -27.22 -12.04 9.20
CA ASP A 87 -28.05 -13.15 9.72
C ASP A 87 -28.65 -14.14 8.68
N ALA A 88 -28.21 -14.12 7.42
CA ALA A 88 -28.80 -14.98 6.38
C ALA A 88 -28.41 -16.48 6.44
N PHE A 89 -27.75 -16.93 7.52
CA PHE A 89 -27.55 -18.36 7.83
C PHE A 89 -28.62 -18.90 8.79
N HIS A 90 -29.83 -18.33 8.77
CA HIS A 90 -31.01 -18.97 9.34
C HIS A 90 -31.77 -19.73 8.25
N ASP A 91 -31.83 -21.06 8.43
CA ASP A 91 -32.61 -22.04 7.67
C ASP A 91 -34.06 -21.56 7.45
N GLY A 92 -34.30 -20.92 6.31
CA GLY A 92 -35.62 -20.38 5.95
C GLY A 92 -35.78 -20.34 4.45
N ALA A 93 -36.03 -21.50 3.85
CA ALA A 93 -36.29 -21.68 2.43
C ALA A 93 -37.55 -20.91 1.98
N ASP A 94 -37.39 -19.70 1.43
CA ASP A 94 -38.04 -19.26 0.16
C ASP A 94 -37.85 -17.76 -0.18
N ASN A 95 -37.32 -16.91 0.71
CA ASN A 95 -37.27 -15.45 0.48
C ASN A 95 -35.92 -14.88 -0.05
N ASP A 96 -34.98 -15.74 -0.48
CA ASP A 96 -33.56 -15.39 -0.70
C ASP A 96 -33.21 -14.79 -2.09
N ARG A 97 -34.19 -14.32 -2.88
CA ARG A 97 -33.91 -13.84 -4.25
C ARG A 97 -33.52 -12.36 -4.35
N SER A 98 -34.07 -11.49 -3.51
CA SER A 98 -33.81 -10.04 -3.57
C SER A 98 -32.47 -9.63 -2.94
N ILE A 99 -31.97 -10.40 -1.98
CA ILE A 99 -30.72 -10.08 -1.26
C ILE A 99 -29.48 -10.33 -2.14
N ARG A 100 -29.53 -11.36 -3.01
CA ARG A 100 -28.42 -11.71 -3.93
C ARG A 100 -28.22 -10.70 -5.08
N GLU A 101 -29.27 -9.99 -5.48
CA GLU A 101 -29.17 -8.99 -6.56
C GLU A 101 -28.44 -7.70 -6.14
N HIS A 102 -28.44 -7.37 -4.84
CA HIS A 102 -27.79 -6.17 -4.34
C HIS A 102 -26.29 -6.34 -4.09
N SER A 103 -25.83 -7.50 -3.59
CA SER A 103 -24.40 -7.71 -3.30
C SER A 103 -23.54 -7.90 -4.56
N THR A 104 -24.13 -8.37 -5.65
CA THR A 104 -23.43 -8.60 -6.93
C THR A 104 -23.30 -7.35 -7.80
N LYS A 105 -24.00 -6.25 -7.46
CA LYS A 105 -24.06 -5.03 -8.29
C LYS A 105 -22.71 -4.33 -8.48
N PHE A 106 -21.70 -4.61 -7.64
CA PHE A 106 -20.43 -3.88 -7.63
C PHE A 106 -19.18 -4.75 -7.84
N LEU A 107 -19.31 -6.07 -7.82
CA LEU A 107 -18.23 -6.96 -8.24
C LEU A 107 -17.86 -6.65 -9.70
N GLY A 108 -16.61 -6.23 -9.92
CA GLY A 108 -16.10 -5.87 -11.25
C GLY A 108 -16.34 -4.43 -11.69
N LYS A 109 -16.88 -3.54 -10.85
CA LYS A 109 -16.98 -2.10 -11.17
C LYS A 109 -15.77 -1.33 -10.65
N VAL A 110 -15.15 -0.55 -11.53
CA VAL A 110 -14.11 0.41 -11.18
C VAL A 110 -14.76 1.62 -10.53
N VAL A 111 -14.56 1.78 -9.21
CA VAL A 111 -15.11 2.90 -8.44
C VAL A 111 -14.16 4.09 -8.37
N MET A 112 -12.85 3.81 -8.40
CA MET A 112 -11.77 4.80 -8.39
C MET A 112 -10.58 4.29 -9.20
N THR A 113 -9.84 5.21 -9.78
CA THR A 113 -8.55 4.97 -10.42
C THR A 113 -7.54 5.95 -9.88
N MET A 114 -6.37 5.47 -9.48
CA MET A 114 -5.23 6.31 -9.17
C MET A 114 -4.46 6.58 -10.49
N GLY A 115 -4.57 7.81 -10.99
CA GLY A 115 -3.64 8.37 -11.95
C GLY A 115 -2.30 8.58 -11.26
N LEU A 116 -1.46 7.54 -11.28
CA LEU A 116 -0.09 7.64 -10.78
C LEU A 116 0.69 8.54 -11.74
N GLU A 117 1.30 9.62 -11.24
CA GLU A 117 2.41 10.29 -11.94
C GLU A 117 3.63 9.36 -11.88
N LEU A 118 3.55 8.27 -12.64
CA LEU A 118 4.63 7.31 -12.82
C LEU A 118 5.76 8.04 -13.51
N ARG A 119 6.89 8.21 -12.81
CA ARG A 119 8.04 9.01 -13.26
C ARG A 119 8.43 8.70 -14.71
N ARG A 120 9.38 7.79 -14.92
CA ARG A 120 9.72 7.22 -16.23
C ARG A 120 9.56 5.70 -16.24
N GLY A 121 9.17 5.13 -15.11
CA GLY A 121 9.01 3.69 -14.92
C GLY A 121 7.57 3.25 -15.05
N TYR A 122 7.38 2.01 -15.47
CA TYR A 122 6.08 1.33 -15.53
C TYR A 122 5.83 0.57 -14.21
N VAL A 123 4.58 0.54 -13.76
CA VAL A 123 4.17 -0.35 -12.66
C VAL A 123 4.16 -1.79 -13.19
N ASN A 124 4.99 -2.64 -12.61
CA ASN A 124 5.05 -4.05 -12.96
C ASN A 124 4.04 -4.87 -12.15
N ASP A 125 3.89 -4.54 -10.87
CA ASP A 125 3.03 -5.29 -9.93
C ASP A 125 2.61 -4.43 -8.74
N MET A 126 1.56 -4.84 -8.02
CA MET A 126 1.05 -4.14 -6.83
C MET A 126 0.50 -5.11 -5.78
N ALA A 127 0.58 -4.72 -4.51
CA ALA A 127 -0.02 -5.44 -3.40
C ALA A 127 -0.68 -4.45 -2.42
N VAL A 128 -1.66 -4.93 -1.65
CA VAL A 128 -2.29 -4.17 -0.56
C VAL A 128 -1.92 -4.81 0.77
N LEU A 129 -1.48 -3.99 1.73
CA LEU A 129 -1.17 -4.41 3.10
C LEU A 129 -2.44 -4.45 3.97
N HIS A 130 -2.39 -5.02 5.16
CA HIS A 130 -3.55 -5.18 6.06
C HIS A 130 -4.15 -3.86 6.51
N ASP A 131 -3.32 -2.82 6.64
CA ASP A 131 -3.75 -1.47 6.99
C ASP A 131 -4.38 -0.74 5.79
N GLY A 132 -4.39 -1.36 4.61
CA GLY A 132 -4.93 -0.82 3.38
C GLY A 132 -3.94 0.04 2.58
N THR A 133 -2.67 0.09 2.99
CA THR A 133 -1.58 0.68 2.19
C THR A 133 -1.45 -0.05 0.86
N LEU A 134 -1.41 0.72 -0.23
CA LEU A 134 -1.10 0.18 -1.55
C LEU A 134 0.41 0.28 -1.78
N VAL A 135 1.03 -0.84 -2.12
CA VAL A 135 2.45 -0.90 -2.50
C VAL A 135 2.53 -1.23 -3.98
N SER A 136 3.24 -0.41 -4.75
CA SER A 136 3.47 -0.58 -6.18
C SER A 136 4.95 -0.74 -6.44
N VAL A 137 5.30 -1.60 -7.41
CA VAL A 137 6.70 -1.84 -7.77
C VAL A 137 6.94 -1.54 -9.24
N LEU A 138 8.05 -0.85 -9.52
CA LEU A 138 8.34 -0.28 -10.83
C LEU A 138 9.55 -0.95 -11.49
N ASP A 139 9.62 -0.84 -12.83
CA ASP A 139 10.71 -1.38 -13.66
C ASP A 139 12.04 -0.60 -13.56
N ASP A 140 12.03 0.56 -12.91
CA ASP A 140 13.24 1.34 -12.58
C ASP A 140 13.83 0.97 -11.20
N GLY A 141 13.17 0.08 -10.46
CA GLY A 141 13.61 -0.39 -9.15
C GLY A 141 12.92 0.28 -7.97
N HIS A 142 12.05 1.26 -8.22
CA HIS A 142 11.30 1.92 -7.16
C HIS A 142 10.18 1.02 -6.60
N VAL A 143 9.97 1.14 -5.30
CA VAL A 143 8.87 0.55 -4.54
C VAL A 143 8.17 1.71 -3.83
N GLN A 144 6.95 2.00 -4.26
CA GLN A 144 6.19 3.16 -3.82
C GLN A 144 5.01 2.73 -2.96
N MET A 145 4.87 3.35 -1.79
CA MET A 145 3.84 3.09 -0.80
C MET A 145 2.86 4.25 -0.76
N TRP A 146 1.57 3.94 -0.86
CA TRP A 146 0.51 4.91 -1.02
C TRP A 146 -0.57 4.72 0.04
N GLN A 147 -0.94 5.82 0.69
CA GLN A 147 -2.08 5.91 1.59
C GLN A 147 -2.82 7.21 1.31
N HIS A 148 -4.15 7.17 1.33
CA HIS A 148 -5.00 8.35 1.25
C HIS A 148 -4.78 9.24 0.02
N GLY A 149 -4.38 8.64 -1.10
CA GLY A 149 -4.04 9.36 -2.33
C GLY A 149 -2.66 10.03 -2.32
N GLU A 150 -1.84 9.77 -1.30
CA GLU A 150 -0.52 10.36 -1.12
C GLU A 150 0.59 9.30 -1.14
N LEU A 151 1.76 9.69 -1.67
CA LEU A 151 2.97 8.88 -1.64
C LEU A 151 3.61 8.99 -0.24
N VAL A 152 3.44 7.94 0.57
CA VAL A 152 3.97 7.86 1.93
C VAL A 152 5.48 7.60 1.91
N LYS A 153 5.90 6.68 1.04
CA LYS A 153 7.31 6.27 0.96
C LYS A 153 7.68 5.87 -0.46
N ASP A 154 8.90 6.20 -0.85
CA ASP A 154 9.52 5.79 -2.10
C ASP A 154 10.90 5.19 -1.77
N VAL A 155 11.03 3.87 -1.89
CA VAL A 155 12.27 3.15 -1.60
C VAL A 155 12.78 2.46 -2.85
N ILE A 156 14.08 2.12 -2.87
CA ILE A 156 14.71 1.46 -4.01
C ILE A 156 14.98 0.01 -3.63
N HIS A 157 14.54 -0.91 -4.49
CA HIS A 157 14.94 -2.30 -4.42
C HIS A 157 16.42 -2.42 -4.78
N ASN A 158 17.26 -2.54 -3.74
CA ASN A 158 18.70 -2.58 -3.90
C ASN A 158 19.21 -4.02 -3.95
N ASN A 159 19.94 -4.39 -5.00
CA ASN A 159 20.89 -5.49 -4.85
C ASN A 159 22.13 -4.96 -4.13
N ASN A 160 22.78 -5.78 -3.32
CA ASN A 160 24.04 -5.42 -2.64
C ASN A 160 25.18 -5.06 -3.63
N GLY A 161 24.97 -5.21 -4.95
CA GLY A 161 25.90 -4.83 -6.00
C GLY A 161 25.73 -3.39 -6.52
N GLY A 162 24.80 -2.59 -5.98
CA GLY A 162 24.61 -1.19 -6.37
C GLY A 162 24.02 -0.99 -7.77
N ILE A 163 23.58 -2.07 -8.44
CA ILE A 163 22.92 -1.99 -9.74
C ILE A 163 21.43 -1.85 -9.47
N SER A 164 20.92 -0.62 -9.52
CA SER A 164 19.47 -0.40 -9.48
C SER A 164 18.82 -1.06 -10.71
N GLY A 165 17.62 -1.58 -10.52
CA GLY A 165 16.84 -2.05 -11.66
C GLY A 165 15.52 -2.66 -11.26
N GLY A 166 14.71 -2.94 -12.28
CA GLY A 166 13.30 -3.27 -12.12
C GLY A 166 12.96 -4.36 -11.13
N VAL A 167 11.93 -4.05 -10.35
CA VAL A 167 11.23 -5.00 -9.51
C VAL A 167 10.12 -5.63 -10.35
N ASN A 168 10.10 -6.96 -10.41
CA ASN A 168 9.16 -7.68 -11.29
C ASN A 168 7.87 -8.06 -10.57
N CYS A 169 7.93 -8.27 -9.26
CA CYS A 169 6.83 -8.84 -8.50
C CYS A 169 6.86 -8.41 -7.04
N ILE A 170 5.68 -8.41 -6.42
CA ILE A 170 5.47 -8.13 -5.00
C ILE A 170 4.45 -9.11 -4.43
N THR A 171 4.63 -9.49 -3.16
CA THR A 171 3.60 -10.20 -2.40
C THR A 171 3.46 -9.55 -1.03
N SER A 172 2.22 -9.36 -0.60
CA SER A 172 1.92 -9.07 0.80
C SER A 172 2.23 -10.32 1.64
N LEU A 173 2.85 -10.12 2.81
CA LEU A 173 3.15 -11.18 3.79
C LEU A 173 2.17 -11.14 4.98
N ASP A 174 1.21 -10.22 4.93
CA ASP A 174 0.30 -9.90 6.04
C ASP A 174 -0.65 -11.01 6.48
N VAL A 175 -0.66 -12.14 5.77
CA VAL A 175 -1.33 -13.36 6.22
C VAL A 175 -0.77 -13.83 7.58
N MET A 176 0.45 -13.41 7.93
CA MET A 176 1.10 -13.66 9.23
C MET A 176 0.51 -12.83 10.39
N CYS A 177 -0.26 -11.77 10.13
CA CYS A 177 -0.78 -10.85 11.15
C CYS A 177 -2.19 -11.22 11.67
N ASN A 178 -2.63 -12.47 11.49
CA ASN A 178 -3.93 -12.93 11.96
C ASN A 178 -4.00 -12.79 13.50
N PRO A 179 -4.99 -12.08 14.08
CA PRO A 179 -5.06 -11.78 15.52
C PRO A 179 -5.01 -13.02 16.43
N ILE A 180 -5.34 -14.20 15.92
CA ILE A 180 -5.25 -15.47 16.65
C ILE A 180 -3.79 -15.78 17.05
N GLN A 181 -2.79 -15.37 16.27
CA GLN A 181 -1.37 -15.57 16.61
C GLN A 181 -0.76 -14.42 17.42
N LYS A 182 -1.40 -13.24 17.45
CA LYS A 182 -0.92 -12.10 18.27
C LYS A 182 -0.91 -12.43 19.76
N GLN A 183 -1.78 -13.33 20.22
CA GLN A 183 -1.82 -13.76 21.63
C GLN A 183 -0.54 -14.48 22.09
N GLN A 184 0.24 -15.10 21.19
CA GLN A 184 1.48 -15.78 21.58
C GLN A 184 2.70 -14.84 21.70
N PHE A 185 2.62 -13.61 21.17
CA PHE A 185 3.74 -12.66 21.18
C PHE A 185 3.58 -11.51 22.18
N HIS A 186 2.51 -11.53 23.00
CA HIS A 186 2.20 -10.43 23.91
C HIS A 186 3.22 -10.20 25.06
N ASP A 187 4.13 -11.15 25.30
CA ASP A 187 5.15 -11.02 26.36
C ASP A 187 6.51 -10.48 25.87
N CYS A 188 6.68 -10.24 24.57
CA CYS A 188 7.91 -9.68 24.03
C CYS A 188 7.87 -8.14 24.15
N LYS A 189 8.56 -7.57 25.15
CA LYS A 189 8.69 -6.11 25.35
C LYS A 189 9.53 -5.39 24.27
N GLU A 190 10.05 -6.12 23.29
CA GLU A 190 10.86 -5.58 22.21
C GLU A 190 9.99 -5.43 20.97
N GLU A 191 9.95 -4.24 20.38
CA GLU A 191 9.26 -3.97 19.11
C GLU A 191 9.79 -4.92 18.05
N THR A 192 9.09 -6.04 17.88
CA THR A 192 9.51 -7.07 16.96
C THR A 192 9.28 -6.54 15.56
N ILE A 193 10.35 -6.39 14.79
CA ILE A 193 10.28 -5.93 13.40
C ILE A 193 9.57 -7.02 12.59
N LEU A 194 8.29 -6.81 12.30
CA LEU A 194 7.47 -7.78 11.57
C LEU A 194 7.58 -7.54 10.05
N PRO A 195 7.76 -8.61 9.26
CA PRO A 195 7.72 -8.52 7.82
C PRO A 195 6.30 -8.25 7.33
N ALA A 196 6.13 -7.23 6.49
CA ALA A 196 4.83 -6.83 5.94
C ALA A 196 4.67 -7.26 4.47
N PHE A 197 5.73 -7.15 3.67
CA PHE A 197 5.70 -7.55 2.26
C PHE A 197 7.08 -7.98 1.76
N ALA A 198 7.10 -8.64 0.61
CA ALA A 198 8.32 -9.00 -0.08
C ALA A 198 8.27 -8.60 -1.56
N THR A 199 9.40 -8.19 -2.10
CA THR A 199 9.56 -7.81 -3.51
C THR A 199 10.63 -8.66 -4.17
N GLY A 200 10.46 -8.99 -5.45
CA GLY A 200 11.41 -9.78 -6.22
C GLY A 200 11.79 -9.10 -7.53
N GLY A 201 13.08 -8.98 -7.79
CA GLY A 201 13.62 -8.34 -9.00
C GLY A 201 15.14 -8.40 -9.04
N LYS A 202 15.72 -8.27 -10.24
CA LYS A 202 17.18 -8.21 -10.48
C LYS A 202 18.03 -9.21 -9.68
N GLY A 203 17.55 -10.44 -9.55
CA GLY A 203 18.28 -11.51 -8.85
C GLY A 203 18.28 -11.42 -7.34
N SER A 204 17.37 -10.65 -6.74
CA SER A 204 17.16 -10.62 -5.29
C SER A 204 15.68 -10.63 -4.91
N ILE A 205 15.43 -11.16 -3.72
CA ILE A 205 14.17 -10.99 -2.99
C ILE A 205 14.49 -10.13 -1.78
N GLN A 206 13.70 -9.08 -1.56
CA GLN A 206 13.82 -8.23 -0.38
C GLN A 206 12.56 -8.32 0.46
N ILE A 207 12.72 -8.41 1.77
CA ILE A 207 11.66 -8.46 2.76
C ILE A 207 11.63 -7.12 3.48
N TRP A 208 10.44 -6.55 3.65
CA TRP A 208 10.25 -5.19 4.10
C TRP A 208 9.33 -5.11 5.32
N THR A 209 9.53 -4.09 6.14
CA THR A 209 8.57 -3.66 7.16
C THR A 209 7.39 -2.95 6.53
N LYS A 210 6.33 -2.70 7.32
CA LYS A 210 5.19 -1.88 6.89
C LYS A 210 5.56 -0.41 6.64
N ASP A 211 6.69 0.05 7.16
CA ASP A 211 7.18 1.42 7.04
C ASP A 211 8.15 1.59 5.85
N GLY A 212 8.37 0.50 5.10
CA GLY A 212 9.24 0.45 3.93
C GLY A 212 10.72 0.24 4.23
N ASP A 213 11.06 -0.19 5.45
CA ASP A 213 12.45 -0.50 5.81
C ASP A 213 12.81 -1.93 5.41
N ALA A 214 14.00 -2.12 4.84
CA ALA A 214 14.46 -3.44 4.42
C ALA A 214 14.90 -4.26 5.64
N ILE A 215 14.29 -5.43 5.82
CA ILE A 215 14.62 -6.40 6.88
C ILE A 215 15.72 -7.35 6.42
N SER A 216 15.56 -7.90 5.22
CA SER A 216 16.45 -8.95 4.71
C SER A 216 16.49 -8.97 3.19
N ILE A 217 17.60 -9.47 2.66
CA ILE A 217 17.85 -9.63 1.23
C ILE A 217 18.29 -11.07 1.00
N ILE A 218 17.57 -11.77 0.12
CA ILE A 218 17.87 -13.12 -0.31
C ILE A 218 18.34 -13.04 -1.76
N LEU A 219 19.59 -13.40 -2.01
CA LEU A 219 20.14 -13.41 -3.36
C LEU A 219 19.69 -14.67 -4.10
N SER A 220 19.21 -14.49 -5.33
CA SER A 220 18.97 -15.58 -6.26
C SER A 220 20.28 -16.05 -6.88
N GLN A 221 20.27 -17.22 -7.53
CA GLN A 221 21.43 -17.71 -8.25
C GLN A 221 21.84 -16.75 -9.37
N ALA A 222 23.14 -16.68 -9.68
CA ALA A 222 23.65 -15.81 -10.73
C ALA A 222 22.91 -16.05 -12.07
N GLY A 223 22.49 -14.97 -12.72
CA GLY A 223 21.74 -15.03 -13.98
C GLY A 223 20.24 -15.33 -13.83
N THR A 224 19.73 -15.51 -12.61
CA THR A 224 18.29 -15.68 -12.35
C THR A 224 17.67 -14.41 -11.78
N SER A 225 16.37 -14.20 -12.00
CA SER A 225 15.63 -13.11 -11.39
C SER A 225 14.25 -13.62 -10.97
N PRO A 226 13.79 -13.33 -9.74
CA PRO A 226 12.42 -13.63 -9.34
C PRO A 226 11.45 -12.94 -10.29
N LYS A 227 10.42 -13.67 -10.70
CA LYS A 227 9.38 -13.19 -11.62
C LYS A 227 7.97 -13.20 -11.00
N SER A 228 7.80 -13.99 -9.94
CA SER A 228 6.57 -14.10 -9.17
C SER A 228 6.94 -14.49 -7.74
N LEU A 229 6.20 -13.96 -6.77
CA LEU A 229 6.29 -14.36 -5.37
C LEU A 229 4.91 -14.85 -4.92
N VAL A 230 4.90 -15.86 -4.04
CA VAL A 230 3.68 -16.36 -3.41
C VAL A 230 4.00 -16.55 -1.94
N CYS A 231 3.14 -16.00 -1.09
CA CYS A 231 3.18 -16.24 0.35
C CYS A 231 2.26 -17.41 0.68
N THR A 232 2.78 -18.44 1.35
CA THR A 232 1.98 -19.55 1.86
C THR A 232 2.31 -19.82 3.32
N PHE A 233 1.31 -20.22 4.09
CA PHE A 233 1.51 -20.75 5.42
C PHE A 233 1.94 -22.21 5.32
N VAL A 234 3.02 -22.58 6.00
CA VAL A 234 3.42 -23.98 6.15
C VAL A 234 2.99 -24.42 7.53
N PRO A 235 2.00 -25.32 7.67
CA PRO A 235 1.63 -25.86 8.97
C PRO A 235 2.85 -26.54 9.58
N THR A 236 3.23 -26.12 10.78
CA THR A 236 4.12 -26.92 11.61
C THR A 236 3.35 -28.17 12.00
N GLY A 237 3.44 -29.21 11.20
CA GLY A 237 2.87 -30.51 11.56
C GLY A 237 3.41 -30.91 12.92
N ASP A 238 2.53 -31.38 13.82
CA ASP A 238 2.92 -31.97 15.08
C ASP A 238 3.95 -33.05 14.78
N ARG A 239 5.23 -32.74 15.00
CA ARG A 239 6.28 -33.77 15.05
C ARG A 239 5.91 -34.62 16.25
N LYS A 240 5.15 -35.69 16.01
CA LYS A 240 5.02 -36.81 16.93
C LYS A 240 6.45 -37.30 17.15
N SER A 241 7.03 -36.86 18.27
CA SER A 241 8.28 -37.37 18.83
C SER A 241 8.11 -38.84 19.21
#